data_AF-A0A954B2J0-F1
#
_entry.id   AF-A0A954B2J0-F1
#
_cell.length_a   1.000
_cell.length_b   1.000
_cell.length_c   1.000
_cell.angle_alpha   90.00
_cell.angle_beta   90.00
_cell.angle_gamma   90.00
#
_symmetry.space_group_name_H-M   'P 1'
#
loop_
_entity.id
_entity.type
_entity.pdbx_description
1 polymer ?
#
loop_
_entity_poly.entity_id
_entity_poly.type
_entity_poly.pdbx_seq_one_letter_code
_entity_poly.pdbx_strand_id
1 'polypeptide(L)'
;MNFHMPIPDREPTREDAAEALELLRRWAAQSDPSDIDGLHPALARLAGAEAPAAYPDLARTYPGSFEATDAYRDTLPDLQNGPASLIRGARQQIQHVGISNFRLPIRFHTRDNGDL
;
A
#
# COMPACT_ATOMS: atom_id res chain seq x y z
N MET A 1 23.71 31.34 4.36
CA MET A 1 22.91 31.74 3.19
C MET A 1 22.63 30.48 2.39
N ASN A 2 21.39 30.00 2.37
CA ASN A 2 21.01 28.84 1.56
C ASN A 2 20.65 29.34 0.15
N PHE A 3 21.50 29.06 -0.82
CA PHE A 3 21.22 29.33 -2.23
C PHE A 3 20.40 28.17 -2.79
N HIS A 4 19.09 28.34 -2.89
CA HIS A 4 18.27 27.50 -3.75
C HIS A 4 18.44 28.02 -5.17
N MET A 5 19.22 27.32 -6.00
CA MET A 5 19.13 27.54 -7.44
C MET A 5 17.72 27.12 -7.88
N PRO A 6 16.93 28.02 -8.47
CA PRO A 6 15.63 27.63 -9.03
C PRO A 6 15.88 26.57 -10.09
N ILE A 7 15.04 25.52 -10.08
CA ILE A 7 15.02 24.54 -11.16
C ILE A 7 14.73 25.35 -12.43
N PRO A 8 15.59 25.29 -13.46
CA PRO A 8 15.40 26.10 -14.65
C PRO A 8 14.07 25.71 -15.30
N ASP A 9 13.25 26.71 -15.63
CA ASP A 9 11.97 26.56 -16.33
C ASP A 9 12.23 26.27 -17.83
N ARG A 10 12.91 25.14 -18.08
CA ARG A 10 13.23 24.62 -19.40
C ARG A 10 12.91 23.13 -19.44
N GLU A 11 12.64 22.62 -20.64
CA GLU A 11 12.49 21.18 -20.82
C GLU A 11 13.75 20.44 -20.36
N PRO A 12 13.62 19.41 -19.52
CA PRO A 12 14.76 18.63 -19.07
C PRO A 12 15.38 17.88 -20.24
N THR A 13 16.70 17.94 -20.34
CA THR A 13 17.47 17.23 -21.36
C THR A 13 17.80 15.81 -20.89
N ARG A 14 18.29 14.98 -21.81
CA ARG A 14 18.80 13.65 -21.48
C ARG A 14 19.97 13.69 -20.49
N GLU A 15 20.82 14.72 -20.59
CA GLU A 15 21.97 14.89 -19.70
C GLU A 15 21.50 15.20 -18.27
N ASP A 16 20.54 16.13 -18.12
CA ASP A 16 19.92 16.43 -16.83
C ASP A 16 19.32 15.17 -16.17
N ALA A 17 18.66 14.32 -16.96
CA ALA A 17 18.10 13.06 -16.47
C ALA A 17 19.18 12.06 -16.01
N ALA A 18 20.31 11.99 -16.72
CA ALA A 18 21.43 11.13 -16.35
C ALA A 18 22.10 11.60 -15.05
N GLU A 19 22.29 12.91 -14.87
CA GLU A 19 22.83 13.48 -13.63
C GLU A 19 21.90 13.23 -12.44
N ALA A 20 20.59 13.42 -12.62
CA ALA A 20 19.60 13.13 -11.60
C ALA A 20 19.61 11.63 -11.20
N LEU A 21 19.78 10.73 -12.16
CA LEU A 21 19.89 9.29 -11.91
C LEU A 21 21.13 8.94 -11.07
N GLU A 22 22.29 9.51 -11.40
CA GLU A 22 23.53 9.32 -10.65
C GLU A 22 23.47 9.92 -9.24
N LEU A 23 22.75 11.04 -9.08
CA LEU A 23 22.46 11.59 -7.75
C LEU A 23 21.61 10.63 -6.92
N LEU A 24 20.53 10.09 -7.49
CA LEU A 24 19.65 9.13 -6.81
C LEU A 24 20.38 7.85 -6.41
N ARG A 25 21.24 7.30 -7.29
CA ARG A 25 22.06 6.12 -7.00
C ARG A 25 23.04 6.35 -5.85
N ARG A 26 23.75 7.49 -5.86
CA ARG A 26 24.68 7.86 -4.78
C ARG A 26 23.97 8.08 -3.45
N TRP A 27 22.78 8.67 -3.48
CA TRP A 27 21.96 8.85 -2.29
C TRP A 27 21.50 7.50 -1.74
N ALA A 28 20.94 6.62 -2.56
CA ALA A 28 20.48 5.30 -2.13
C ALA A 28 21.61 4.44 -1.56
N ALA A 29 22.82 4.52 -2.10
CA ALA A 29 23.98 3.79 -1.57
C ALA A 29 24.40 4.21 -0.14
N GLN A 30 23.99 5.40 0.31
CA GLN A 30 24.33 5.98 1.61
C GLN A 30 23.13 6.05 2.57
N SER A 31 21.93 5.70 2.10
CA SER A 31 20.69 5.83 2.85
C SER A 31 20.39 4.56 3.65
N ASP A 32 19.63 4.71 4.72
CA ASP A 32 19.12 3.57 5.48
C ASP A 32 18.05 2.83 4.66
N PRO A 33 17.89 1.50 4.79
CA PRO A 33 16.82 0.76 4.12
C PRO A 33 15.42 1.36 4.35
N SER A 34 15.17 1.95 5.52
CA SER A 34 13.88 2.59 5.83
C SER A 34 13.60 3.86 5.02
N ASP A 35 14.64 4.59 4.60
CA ASP A 35 14.51 5.76 3.72
C ASP A 35 14.15 5.33 2.29
N ILE A 36 14.66 4.17 1.86
CA ILE A 36 14.37 3.58 0.54
C ILE A 36 12.96 2.98 0.50
N ASP A 37 12.50 2.36 1.60
CA ASP A 37 11.15 1.81 1.73
C ASP A 37 10.05 2.87 1.60
N GLY A 38 10.36 4.12 1.99
CA GLY A 38 9.45 5.25 1.84
C GLY A 38 9.37 5.82 0.41
N LEU A 39 10.28 5.41 -0.49
CA LEU A 39 10.34 5.93 -1.85
C LEU A 39 9.27 5.29 -2.74
N HIS A 40 8.81 6.04 -3.75
CA HIS A 40 7.96 5.46 -4.78
C HIS A 40 8.69 4.29 -5.49
N PRO A 41 8.05 3.13 -5.73
CA PRO A 41 8.74 1.95 -6.27
C PRO A 41 9.48 2.18 -7.59
N ALA A 42 8.98 3.08 -8.45
CA ALA A 42 9.68 3.45 -9.69
C ALA A 42 11.00 4.18 -9.44
N LEU A 43 11.08 5.02 -8.41
CA LEU A 43 12.29 5.75 -8.03
C LEU A 43 13.30 4.80 -7.36
N ALA A 44 12.83 3.88 -6.51
CA ALA A 44 13.68 2.88 -5.88
C ALA A 44 14.41 2.01 -6.94
N ARG A 45 13.69 1.62 -8.01
CA ARG A 45 14.27 0.91 -9.16
C ARG A 45 15.33 1.73 -9.90
N LEU A 46 15.06 3.01 -10.16
CA LEU A 46 16.03 3.89 -10.84
C LEU A 46 17.30 4.08 -10.00
N ALA A 47 17.16 4.21 -8.69
CA ALA A 47 18.26 4.37 -7.75
C ALA A 47 19.14 3.11 -7.60
N GLY A 48 18.77 1.98 -8.23
CA GLY A 48 19.57 0.75 -8.20
C GLY A 48 19.62 0.08 -6.83
N ALA A 49 18.77 0.51 -5.88
CA ALA A 49 18.47 -0.29 -4.71
C ALA A 49 17.92 -1.64 -5.18
N GLU A 50 18.10 -2.71 -4.38
CA GLU A 50 17.26 -3.90 -4.50
C GLU A 50 15.82 -3.45 -4.21
N ALA A 51 15.18 -2.83 -5.20
CA ALA A 51 13.79 -2.50 -5.12
C ALA A 51 13.08 -3.83 -4.87
N PRO A 52 12.20 -3.93 -3.87
CA PRO A 52 11.38 -5.10 -3.71
C PRO A 52 10.82 -5.42 -5.10
N ALA A 53 11.06 -6.66 -5.55
CA ALA A 53 10.78 -7.13 -6.90
C ALA A 53 9.45 -6.52 -7.35
N ALA A 54 9.40 -5.98 -8.58
CA ALA A 54 8.21 -5.36 -9.14
C ALA A 54 6.98 -6.11 -8.64
N TYR A 55 6.06 -5.39 -7.97
CA TYR A 55 4.96 -5.97 -7.19
C TYR A 55 4.44 -7.19 -7.96
N PRO A 56 4.56 -8.41 -7.40
CA PRO A 56 4.46 -9.62 -8.20
C PRO A 56 3.13 -9.62 -8.92
N ASP A 57 3.12 -10.12 -10.16
CA ASP A 57 1.87 -10.36 -10.86
C ASP A 57 1.03 -11.31 -10.01
N LEU A 58 0.01 -10.76 -9.35
CA LEU A 58 -0.85 -11.53 -8.48
C LEU A 58 -1.67 -12.48 -9.34
N ALA A 59 -1.68 -13.76 -8.97
CA ALA A 59 -2.53 -14.74 -9.62
C ALA A 59 -3.99 -14.28 -9.55
N ARG A 60 -4.63 -14.16 -10.72
CA ARG A 60 -6.06 -13.83 -10.82
C ARG A 60 -6.95 -15.07 -10.78
N THR A 61 -6.34 -16.25 -10.86
CA THR A 61 -7.02 -17.53 -10.79
C THR A 61 -6.92 -18.07 -9.37
N TYR A 62 -8.06 -18.19 -8.71
CA TYR A 62 -8.15 -18.84 -7.41
C TYR A 62 -8.22 -20.36 -7.59
N PRO A 63 -7.61 -21.16 -6.70
CA PRO A 63 -7.75 -22.61 -6.75
C PRO A 63 -9.21 -22.99 -6.49
N GLY A 64 -9.88 -23.61 -7.46
CA GLY A 64 -11.30 -23.95 -7.35
C GLY A 64 -11.61 -25.00 -6.28
N SER A 65 -10.61 -25.76 -5.85
CA SER A 65 -10.70 -26.76 -4.77
C SER A 65 -10.11 -26.26 -3.45
N PHE A 66 -9.91 -24.95 -3.29
CA PHE A 66 -9.38 -24.40 -2.05
C PHE A 66 -10.42 -24.53 -0.93
N GLU A 67 -9.99 -25.09 0.20
CA GLU A 67 -10.77 -25.19 1.42
C GLU A 67 -9.97 -24.60 2.58
N ALA A 68 -10.61 -23.72 3.36
CA ALA A 68 -9.99 -23.09 4.53
C ALA A 68 -9.99 -24.06 5.72
N THR A 69 -9.10 -25.05 5.68
CA THR A 69 -8.92 -26.03 6.75
C THR A 69 -8.46 -25.37 8.05
N ASP A 70 -8.63 -26.06 9.18
CA ASP A 70 -8.15 -25.54 10.47
C ASP A 70 -6.65 -25.30 10.48
N ALA A 71 -5.86 -26.20 9.89
CA ALA A 71 -4.42 -26.02 9.74
C ALA A 71 -4.06 -24.77 8.91
N TYR A 72 -4.85 -24.43 7.88
CA TYR A 72 -4.66 -23.19 7.13
C TYR A 72 -5.06 -21.96 7.95
N ARG A 73 -6.18 -22.03 8.68
CA ARG A 73 -6.65 -20.94 9.53
C ARG A 73 -5.64 -20.61 10.65
N ASP A 74 -4.96 -21.62 11.17
CA ASP A 74 -3.92 -21.46 12.19
C ASP A 74 -2.66 -20.74 11.68
N THR A 75 -2.43 -20.66 10.35
CA THR A 75 -1.31 -19.89 9.79
C THR A 75 -1.65 -18.42 9.53
N LEU A 76 -2.93 -18.03 9.61
CA LEU A 76 -3.34 -16.68 9.29
C LEU A 76 -2.92 -15.69 10.39
N PRO A 77 -2.34 -14.53 10.04
CA PRO A 77 -2.00 -13.52 11.02
C PRO A 77 -3.26 -12.92 11.64
N ASP A 78 -3.27 -12.76 12.95
CA ASP A 78 -4.33 -12.03 13.65
C ASP A 78 -4.15 -10.53 13.43
N LEU A 79 -4.78 -10.02 12.37
CA LEU A 79 -4.75 -8.60 12.02
C LEU A 79 -5.58 -7.72 12.98
N GLN A 80 -6.47 -8.31 13.78
CA GLN A 80 -7.31 -7.57 14.72
C GLN A 80 -6.63 -7.39 16.08
N ASN A 81 -5.90 -8.40 16.55
CA ASN A 81 -5.21 -8.37 17.84
C ASN A 81 -3.67 -8.32 17.71
N GLY A 82 -3.15 -8.12 16.49
CA GLY A 82 -1.73 -7.97 16.24
C GLY A 82 -1.12 -6.76 16.98
N PRO A 83 0.19 -6.80 17.28
CA PRO A 83 0.86 -5.70 17.96
C PRO A 83 0.76 -4.40 17.14
N ALA A 84 0.60 -3.27 17.83
CA ALA A 84 0.45 -1.95 17.20
C ALA A 84 1.64 -1.56 16.28
N SER A 85 2.78 -2.23 16.41
CA SER A 85 3.94 -2.09 15.51
C SER A 85 3.66 -2.48 14.05
N LEU A 86 2.61 -3.27 13.79
CA LEU A 86 2.18 -3.64 12.43
C LEU A 86 1.31 -2.56 11.76
N ILE A 87 0.81 -1.58 12.52
CA ILE A 87 -0.05 -0.51 12.01
C ILE A 87 0.84 0.55 11.36
N ARG A 88 1.05 0.43 10.04
CA ARG A 88 1.78 1.40 9.22
C ARG A 88 0.83 2.55 8.82
N GLY A 89 1.24 3.79 9.03
CA GLY A 89 0.49 4.99 8.60
C GLY A 89 0.51 6.12 9.64
N ALA A 90 0.04 7.31 9.24
CA ALA A 90 -0.16 8.42 10.16
C ALA A 90 -1.37 8.15 11.07
N ARG A 91 -1.30 8.55 12.35
CA ARG A 91 -2.44 8.47 13.28
C ARG A 91 -3.57 9.38 12.79
N GLN A 92 -4.54 8.79 12.08
CA GLN A 92 -5.72 9.47 11.59
C GLN A 92 -6.96 8.99 12.32
N GLN A 93 -7.87 9.91 12.63
CA GLN A 93 -9.15 9.56 13.25
C GLN A 93 -10.06 8.88 12.24
N ILE A 94 -10.50 7.65 12.54
CA ILE A 94 -11.51 6.95 11.74
C ILE A 94 -12.88 7.44 12.22
N GLN A 95 -13.58 8.22 11.39
CA GLN A 95 -14.90 8.78 11.75
C GLN A 95 -16.04 7.77 11.59
N HIS A 96 -15.95 6.88 10.61
CA HIS A 96 -16.96 5.85 10.35
C HIS A 96 -16.28 4.52 10.02
N VAL A 97 -16.61 3.48 10.76
CA VAL A 97 -16.17 2.09 10.52
C VAL A 97 -17.35 1.15 10.70
N GLY A 98 -17.50 0.19 9.80
CA GLY A 98 -18.59 -0.77 9.84
C GLY A 98 -18.69 -1.57 8.55
N ILE A 99 -19.67 -2.47 8.52
CA ILE A 99 -20.01 -3.27 7.34
C ILE A 99 -21.21 -2.64 6.62
N SER A 100 -21.15 -2.59 5.28
CA SER A 100 -22.25 -2.09 4.45
C SER A 100 -22.77 -3.21 3.55
N ASN A 101 -23.99 -3.04 3.03
CA ASN A 101 -24.64 -3.98 2.11
C ASN A 101 -24.85 -5.41 2.69
N PHE A 102 -24.95 -5.54 4.00
CA PHE A 102 -25.30 -6.80 4.65
C PHE A 102 -26.81 -7.06 4.54
N ARG A 103 -27.21 -8.18 3.94
CA ARG A 103 -28.62 -8.54 3.76
C ARG A 103 -29.10 -9.36 4.95
N LEU A 104 -30.08 -8.82 5.66
CA LEU A 104 -30.78 -9.50 6.75
C LEU A 104 -32.19 -9.92 6.31
N PRO A 105 -32.66 -11.13 6.64
CA PRO A 105 -34.04 -11.55 6.40
C PRO A 105 -34.96 -10.94 7.46
N ILE A 106 -35.18 -9.63 7.40
CA ILE A 106 -36.09 -8.91 8.31
C ILE A 106 -37.47 -8.89 7.69
N ARG A 107 -38.50 -9.16 8.50
CA ARG A 107 -39.91 -8.93 8.15
C ARG A 107 -40.38 -7.63 8.78
N PHE A 108 -41.12 -6.82 8.03
CA PHE A 108 -41.68 -5.56 8.52
C PHE A 108 -43.18 -5.68 8.74
N HIS A 109 -43.64 -5.39 9.95
CA HIS A 109 -45.08 -5.25 10.23
C HIS A 109 -45.55 -3.85 9.86
N THR A 110 -46.54 -3.76 8.98
CA THR A 110 -47.22 -2.50 8.63
C THR A 110 -48.55 -2.37 9.37
N ARG A 111 -49.04 -1.13 9.52
CA ARG A 111 -50.28 -0.82 10.27
C ARG A 111 -51.50 -1.57 9.73
N ASP A 112 -51.55 -1.85 8.43
CA ASP A 112 -52.69 -2.50 7.75
C ASP A 112 -52.48 -4.01 7.55
N ASN A 113 -51.87 -4.66 8.54
CA ASN A 113 -51.85 -6.12 8.73
C ASN A 113 -51.30 -6.92 7.53
N GLY A 114 -50.15 -6.49 7.00
CA GLY A 114 -49.34 -7.26 6.06
C GLY A 114 -47.88 -7.31 6.50
N ASP A 115 -47.31 -8.51 6.53
CA ASP A 115 -45.87 -8.74 6.64
C ASP A 115 -45.22 -8.47 5.27
N LEU A 116 -44.24 -7.57 5.22
CA LEU A 116 -43.33 -7.34 4.09
C LEU A 116 -42.00 -8.06 4.31
#